data_AF-A0AAI9IFQ4-F1
#
_entry.id   AF-A0AAI9IFQ4-F1
#
_cell.length_a   1.000
_cell.length_b   1.000
_cell.length_c   1.000
_cell.angle_alpha   90.00
_cell.angle_beta   90.00
_cell.angle_gamma   90.00
#
_symmetry.space_group_name_H-M   'P 1'
#
loop_
_entity.id
_entity.type
_entity.pdbx_description
1 polymer ?
#
loop_
_entity_poly.entity_id
_entity_poly.type
_entity_poly.pdbx_seq_one_letter_code
_entity_poly.pdbx_strand_id
1 'polypeptide(L)' 'MLKWLIHWYNGEAKLREFDQDDFPGVVIYPGFYIEYHWTAKIARLFVAFYLKHWQWLWGTAIGIASLWVAVLSLK' A
#
# COMPACT_ATOMS: atom_id res chain seq x y z
N MET A 1 -8.73 -15.66 12.47
CA MET A 1 -8.96 -14.64 11.41
C MET A 1 -7.94 -13.50 11.46
N LEU A 2 -7.78 -12.79 12.58
CA LEU A 2 -6.84 -11.65 12.68
C LEU A 2 -5.38 -11.99 12.32
N LYS A 3 -4.89 -13.16 12.74
CA LYS A 3 -3.50 -13.60 12.48
C LYS A 3 -3.19 -13.74 10.99
N TRP A 4 -4.14 -14.25 10.20
CA TRP A 4 -3.98 -14.39 8.75
C TRP A 4 -3.92 -13.02 8.07
N LEU A 5 -4.75 -12.06 8.50
CA LEU A 5 -4.74 -10.70 7.97
C LEU A 5 -3.42 -9.98 8.29
N ILE A 6 -2.92 -10.15 9.52
CA ILE A 6 -1.63 -9.57 9.96
C ILE A 6 -0.47 -10.18 9.15
N HIS A 7 -0.48 -11.50 8.94
CA HIS A 7 0.53 -12.20 8.12
C HIS A 7 0.50 -11.71 6.68
N TRP A 8 -0.70 -11.64 6.09
CA TRP A 8 -0.90 -11.13 4.74
C TRP A 8 -0.45 -9.66 4.59
N TYR A 9 -0.74 -8.82 5.59
CA TYR A 9 -0.35 -7.42 5.57
C TYR A 9 1.16 -7.22 5.80
N ASN A 10 1.77 -7.97 6.72
CA ASN A 10 3.18 -7.82 7.08
C ASN A 10 4.16 -8.53 6.14
N GLY A 11 3.67 -9.43 5.28
CA GLY A 11 4.51 -10.19 4.38
C GLY A 11 5.39 -11.21 5.10
N GLU A 12 6.17 -11.96 4.33
CA GLU A 12 7.10 -12.97 4.84
C GLU A 12 8.53 -12.47 4.69
N ALA A 13 9.33 -12.56 5.77
CA ALA A 13 10.75 -12.29 5.69
C ALA A 13 11.43 -13.46 4.98
N LYS A 14 11.92 -13.22 3.77
CA LYS A 14 12.66 -14.21 3.00
C LYS A 14 14.14 -13.82 2.94
N LEU A 15 14.98 -14.85 2.93
CA LEU A 15 16.38 -14.71 2.62
C LEU A 15 16.49 -14.63 1.10
N ARG A 16 17.20 -13.63 0.59
CA ARG A 16 17.62 -13.66 -0.81
C ARG A 16 18.70 -14.73 -0.94
N GLU A 17 18.31 -15.86 -1.50
CA GLU A 17 19.24 -16.88 -1.97
C GLU A 17 19.98 -16.27 -3.17
N PHE A 18 21.30 -16.13 -3.04
CA PHE A 18 22.17 -15.75 -4.15
C PHE A 18 22.88 -17.03 -4.58
N ASP A 19 22.68 -17.46 -5.82
CA ASP A 19 23.49 -18.53 -6.39
C ASP A 19 24.92 -18.00 -6.57
N GLN A 20 25.87 -18.63 -5.89
CA GLN A 20 27.27 -18.22 -5.86
C GLN A 20 27.95 -18.27 -7.24
N ASP A 21 27.34 -18.97 -8.21
CA ASP A 21 27.80 -19.08 -9.59
C ASP A 21 27.65 -17.77 -10.39
N ASP A 22 26.79 -16.84 -9.96
CA ASP A 22 26.57 -15.59 -10.70
C ASP A 22 27.70 -14.55 -10.51
N PHE A 23 28.52 -14.66 -9.45
CA PHE A 23 29.54 -13.66 -9.11
C PHE A 23 30.82 -14.27 -8.50
N PRO A 24 31.78 -14.75 -9.33
CA PRO A 24 33.03 -15.29 -8.82
C PRO A 24 33.85 -14.21 -8.10
N GLY A 25 34.06 -14.39 -6.79
CA GLY A 25 34.94 -13.54 -5.96
C GLY A 25 34.25 -12.46 -5.13
N VAL A 26 32.91 -12.35 -5.15
CA VAL A 26 32.17 -11.40 -4.30
C VAL A 26 31.40 -12.16 -3.22
N VAL A 27 31.72 -11.92 -1.95
CA VAL A 27 30.93 -12.41 -0.82
C VAL A 27 29.69 -11.51 -0.69
N ILE A 28 28.58 -11.91 -1.29
CA ILE A 28 27.30 -11.23 -1.13
C ILE A 28 26.65 -11.76 0.15
N TYR A 29 26.58 -10.92 1.18
CA TYR A 29 25.82 -11.27 2.39
C TYR A 29 24.33 -11.41 2.03
N PRO A 30 23.64 -12.48 2.49
CA PRO A 30 22.23 -12.66 2.22
C PRO A 30 21.44 -11.49 2.80
N GLY A 31 20.90 -10.65 1.91
CA GLY A 31 20.04 -9.55 2.30
C GLY A 31 18.67 -10.08 2.67
N PHE A 32 18.21 -9.75 3.89
CA PHE A 32 16.82 -9.97 4.26
C PHE A 32 15.93 -9.05 3.42
N TYR A 33 14.93 -9.62 2.73
CA TYR A 33 13.87 -8.84 2.11
C TYR A 33 12.52 -9.33 2.60
N ILE A 34 11.59 -8.40 2.79
CA ILE A 34 10.22 -8.74 3.14
C ILE A 34 9.42 -8.86 1.84
N GLU A 35 8.96 -10.07 1.54
CA GLU A 35 8.10 -10.32 0.41
C GLU A 35 6.63 -10.12 0.82
N TYR A 36 6.04 -9.06 0.29
CA TYR A 36 4.62 -8.76 0.51
C TYR A 36 3.77 -9.38 -0.58
N HIS A 37 2.58 -9.87 -0.21
CA HIS A 37 1.55 -10.17 -1.19
C HIS A 37 1.23 -8.91 -2.00
N TRP A 38 1.07 -9.05 -3.31
CA TRP A 38 0.82 -7.92 -4.23
C TRP A 38 -0.41 -7.10 -3.83
N THR A 39 -1.46 -7.76 -3.33
CA THR A 39 -2.67 -7.11 -2.83
C THR A 39 -2.42 -6.31 -1.55
N ALA A 40 -1.53 -6.76 -0.66
CA ALA A 40 -1.13 -6.01 0.53
C ALA A 40 -0.33 -4.74 0.17
N LYS A 41 0.50 -4.82 -0.88
CA LYS A 41 1.21 -3.65 -1.42
C LYS A 41 0.25 -2.59 -1.94
N ILE A 42 -0.77 -3.02 -2.68
CA ILE A 42 -1.83 -2.14 -3.19
C ILE A 42 -2.62 -1.51 -2.04
N ALA A 43 -3.05 -2.31 -1.06
CA ALA A 43 -3.79 -1.80 0.10
C ALA A 43 -2.99 -0.75 0.86
N ARG A 44 -1.69 -0.97 1.07
CA ARG A 44 -0.79 0.02 1.70
C ARG A 44 -0.68 1.29 0.89
N LEU A 45 -0.59 1.19 -0.44
CA LEU A 45 -0.55 2.35 -1.32
C LEU A 45 -1.84 3.18 -1.21
N PHE A 46 -3.01 2.52 -1.23
CA PHE A 46 -4.29 3.19 -1.06
C PHE A 46 -4.43 3.86 0.30
N VAL A 47 -4.04 3.18 1.37
CA VAL A 47 -4.08 3.75 2.73
C VAL A 47 -3.12 4.92 2.86
N ALA A 48 -1.91 4.81 2.33
CA ALA A 48 -0.94 5.91 2.33
C ALA A 48 -1.43 7.10 1.51
N PHE A 49 -2.01 6.85 0.34
CA PHE A 49 -2.61 7.89 -0.49
C PHE A 49 -3.77 8.57 0.23
N TYR A 50 -4.67 7.80 0.84
CA TYR A 50 -5.78 8.32 1.63
C TYR A 50 -5.27 9.15 2.80
N LEU A 51 -4.36 8.64 3.63
CA LEU A 51 -3.80 9.39 4.76
C LEU A 51 -3.08 10.66 4.35
N LYS A 52 -2.49 10.70 3.15
CA LYS A 52 -1.83 11.90 2.62
C LYS A 52 -2.82 12.91 2.05
N HIS A 53 -3.93 12.46 1.47
CA HIS A 53 -4.85 13.31 0.69
C HIS A 53 -6.28 13.36 1.24
N TRP A 54 -6.54 12.83 2.44
CA TRP A 54 -7.89 12.73 3.00
C TRP A 54 -8.60 14.08 3.07
N GLN A 55 -7.88 15.15 3.42
CA GLN A 55 -8.44 16.52 3.50
C GLN A 55 -8.99 16.97 2.14
N TRP A 56 -8.23 16.75 1.07
CA TRP A 56 -8.66 17.05 -0.29
C TRP A 56 -9.82 16.18 -0.72
N LEU A 57 -9.78 14.87 -0.40
CA LEU A 57 -10.84 13.93 -0.75
C LEU A 57 -12.18 14.33 -0.12
N TRP A 58 -12.18 14.67 1.17
CA TRP A 58 -13.37 15.11 1.88
C TRP A 58 -13.81 16.52 1.49
N GLY A 59 -12.85 17.44 1.28
CA GLY A 59 -13.16 18.80 0.81
C GLY A 59 -13.87 18.80 -0.54
N THR A 60 -13.40 18.00 -1.50
CA THR A 60 -14.06 17.87 -2.81
C THR A 60 -15.41 17.16 -2.69
N ALA A 61 -15.53 16.10 -1.88
CA ALA A 61 -16.80 15.42 -1.66
C ALA A 61 -17.86 16.35 -1.08
N ILE A 62 -17.50 17.15 -0.06
CA ILE A 62 -18.40 18.13 0.55
C ILE A 62 -18.77 19.22 -0.45
N GLY A 63 -17.81 19.72 -1.23
CA GLY A 63 -18.06 20.74 -2.26
C GLY A 63 -19.01 20.25 -3.36
N ILE A 64 -18.86 19.00 -3.81
CA ILE A 64 -19.77 18.39 -4.78
C ILE A 64 -21.16 18.18 -4.17
N ALA A 65 -21.22 17.70 -2.92
CA ALA A 65 -22.49 17.51 -2.22
C ALA A 65 -23.23 18.83 -2.01
N SER A 66 -22.54 19.91 -1.64
CA SER A 66 -23.16 21.22 -1.47
C SER A 66 -23.66 21.81 -2.79
N LEU A 67 -22.89 21.67 -3.87
CA LEU A 67 -23.32 22.04 -5.22
C LEU A 67 -24.57 21.26 -5.65
N TRP A 68 -24.59 19.94 -5.41
CA TRP A 68 -25.74 19.11 -5.71
C TRP A 68 -26.99 19.59 -4.97
N VAL A 69 -26.88 19.86 -3.67
CA VAL A 69 -27.99 20.37 -2.85
C VAL A 69 -28.45 21.75 -3.35
N ALA A 70 -27.53 22.65 -3.70
CA ALA A 70 -27.87 23.95 -4.24
C ALA A 70 -28.67 23.83 -5.55
N VAL A 71 -28.25 22.94 -6.45
CA VAL A 71 -28.99 22.65 -7.71
C VAL A 71 -30.39 22.12 -7.43
N LEU A 72 -30.56 21.24 -6.44
CA LEU A 72 -31.89 20.77 -6.03
C LEU A 72 -32.75 21.88 -5.44
N SER A 73 -32.16 22.82 -4.68
CA SER A 73 -32.91 23.92 -4.07
C SER A 73 -33.40 24.98 -5.07
N LEU A 74 -32.76 25.06 -6.24
CA LEU A 74 -33.11 25.97 -7.33
C LEU A 74 -34.21 25.40 -8.23
N LYS A 75 -34.62 24.14 -8.03
CA LYS A 75 -35.69 23.44 -8.73
C LYS A 75 -36.96 23.43 -7.91
#